data_AF-A0ABD5S5X3-F1
#
_entry.id   AF-A0ABD5S5X3-F1
#
_cell.length_a   1.000
_cell.length_b   1.000
_cell.length_c   1.000
_cell.angle_alpha   90.00
_cell.angle_beta   90.00
_cell.angle_gamma   90.00
#
_symmetry.space_group_name_H-M   'P 1'
#
loop_
_entity.id
_entity.type
_entity.pdbx_description
1 polymer ?
#
loop_
_entity_poly.entity_id
_entity_poly.type
_entity_poly.pdbx_seq_one_letter_code
_entity_poly.pdbx_strand_id
1 'polypeptide(L)' 'MAVSFGLFGTLVDADLPTDPAEAVARELEKRDVDVPDDWQRAYAEDHVGAPDGAAV' A
#
# COMPACT_ATOMS: atom_id res chain seq x y z
N MET A 1 -14.09 -6.70 0.42
CA MET A 1 -14.53 -5.94 1.62
C MET A 1 -14.24 -4.49 1.30
N ALA A 2 -15.27 -3.67 1.11
CA ALA A 2 -15.10 -2.27 0.74
C ALA A 2 -14.53 -1.47 1.91
N VAL A 3 -13.39 -0.81 1.71
CA VAL A 3 -12.78 0.08 2.70
C VAL A 3 -13.08 1.51 2.27
N SER A 4 -14.00 2.18 2.98
CA SER A 4 -14.24 3.60 2.76
C SER A 4 -13.23 4.43 3.56
N PHE A 5 -12.32 5.11 2.87
CA PHE A 5 -11.41 6.07 3.48
C PHE A 5 -11.52 7.43 2.78
N GLY A 6 -11.35 8.50 3.53
CA GLY A 6 -11.47 9.86 3.02
C GLY A 6 -10.21 10.27 2.23
N LEU A 7 -10.35 10.47 0.93
CA LEU A 7 -9.31 11.06 0.08
C LEU A 7 -9.66 12.52 -0.18
N PHE A 8 -8.99 13.44 0.51
CA PHE A 8 -9.13 14.89 0.32
C PHE A 8 -10.59 15.40 0.37
N GLY A 9 -11.38 14.89 1.33
CA GLY A 9 -12.80 15.26 1.48
C GLY A 9 -13.77 14.53 0.56
N THR A 10 -13.29 13.55 -0.22
CA THR A 10 -14.12 12.67 -1.04
C THR A 10 -14.19 11.28 -0.40
N LEU A 11 -15.41 10.77 -0.21
CA LEU A 11 -15.63 9.37 0.16
C LEU A 11 -15.43 8.51 -1.08
N VAL A 12 -14.48 7.58 -1.03
CA VAL A 12 -14.19 6.67 -2.13
C VAL A 12 -14.54 5.24 -1.73
N ASP A 13 -15.17 4.53 -2.66
CA ASP A 13 -15.35 3.08 -2.61
C ASP A 13 -14.49 2.45 -3.70
N ALA A 14 -13.61 1.54 -3.31
CA ALA A 14 -12.70 0.85 -4.22
C ALA A 14 -12.35 -0.54 -3.67
N ASP A 15 -12.27 -1.50 -4.58
CA ASP A 15 -11.76 -2.83 -4.26
C ASP A 15 -10.24 -2.78 -4.12
N LEU A 16 -9.73 -3.27 -2.98
CA LEU A 16 -8.30 -3.50 -2.82
C LEU A 16 -7.89 -4.78 -3.56
N PRO A 17 -6.73 -4.78 -4.24
CA PRO A 17 -6.11 -6.00 -4.73
C PRO A 17 -5.93 -7.01 -3.60
N THR A 18 -6.05 -8.30 -3.91
CA THR A 18 -5.81 -9.37 -2.93
C THR A 18 -4.36 -9.39 -2.46
N ASP A 19 -3.42 -9.02 -3.33
CA ASP A 19 -2.01 -8.80 -3.01
C ASP A 19 -1.61 -7.38 -3.48
N PRO A 20 -1.66 -6.38 -2.59
CA PRO A 20 -1.23 -5.02 -2.90
C PRO A 20 0.25 -4.92 -3.25
N ALA A 21 1.11 -5.71 -2.60
CA ALA A 21 2.56 -5.65 -2.84
C ALA A 21 2.88 -6.11 -4.27
N GLU A 22 2.26 -7.20 -4.73
CA GLU A 22 2.40 -7.70 -6.10
C GLU A 22 1.80 -6.71 -7.12
N ALA A 23 0.64 -6.13 -6.82
CA ALA A 23 0.01 -5.14 -7.68
C ALA A 23 0.92 -3.92 -7.91
N VAL A 24 1.57 -3.42 -6.85
CA VAL A 24 2.51 -2.30 -6.95
C VAL A 24 3.78 -2.70 -7.67
N ALA A 25 4.37 -3.87 -7.37
CA ALA A 25 5.57 -4.37 -8.05
C ALA A 25 5.39 -4.40 -9.57
N ARG A 26 4.26 -4.96 -10.04
CA ARG A 26 3.92 -5.03 -11.47
C ARG A 26 3.84 -3.64 -12.11
N GLU A 27 3.34 -2.64 -11.40
CA GLU A 27 3.27 -1.27 -11.91
C GLU A 27 4.65 -0.58 -11.93
N LEU A 28 5.53 -0.90 -10.98
CA LEU A 28 6.91 -0.42 -10.96
C LEU A 28 7.73 -1.01 -12.11
N GLU A 29 7.65 -2.32 -12.33
CA GLU A 29 8.32 -3.02 -13.43
C GLU A 29 7.90 -2.47 -14.80
N LYS A 30 6.60 -2.18 -15.01
CA LYS A 30 6.10 -1.54 -16.24
C LYS A 30 6.72 -0.18 -16.53
N ARG A 31 7.31 0.46 -15.52
CA ARG A 31 7.97 1.77 -15.60
C ARG A 31 9.49 1.64 -15.57
N ASP A 32 10.00 0.42 -15.74
CA ASP A 32 11.42 0.07 -15.68
C ASP A 32 12.05 0.46 -14.33
N VAL A 33 11.29 0.32 -13.24
CA VAL A 33 11.78 0.51 -11.88
C VAL A 33 12.08 -0.85 -11.27
N ASP A 34 13.33 -1.04 -10.86
CA ASP A 34 13.77 -2.27 -10.19
C ASP A 34 13.06 -2.47 -8.85
N VAL A 35 12.53 -3.68 -8.65
CA VAL A 35 11.86 -4.10 -7.42
C VAL A 35 12.81 -4.99 -6.61
N PRO A 36 13.06 -4.72 -5.31
CA PRO A 36 13.91 -5.56 -4.48
C PRO A 36 13.42 -7.00 -4.33
N ASP A 37 14.33 -7.95 -4.18
CA ASP A 37 13.98 -9.37 -3.97
C ASP A 37 13.15 -9.63 -2.71
N ASP A 38 13.26 -8.76 -1.70
CA ASP A 38 12.50 -8.84 -0.45
C ASP A 38 11.30 -7.88 -0.40
N TRP A 39 10.81 -7.46 -1.57
CA TRP A 39 9.78 -6.44 -1.72
C TRP A 39 8.52 -6.69 -0.89
N GLN A 40 8.04 -7.93 -0.79
CA GLN A 40 6.84 -8.25 -0.02
C GLN A 40 7.03 -7.90 1.47
N ARG A 41 8.24 -8.10 1.99
CA ARG A 41 8.60 -7.71 3.36
C ARG A 41 8.74 -6.20 3.48
N ALA A 42 9.46 -5.58 2.54
CA ALA A 42 9.72 -4.14 2.54
C ALA A 42 8.43 -3.32 2.40
N TYR A 43 7.48 -3.75 1.56
CA TYR A 43 6.19 -3.10 1.35
C TYR A 43 5.32 -3.08 2.62
N ALA A 44 5.44 -4.11 3.46
CA ALA A 44 4.69 -4.24 4.70
C ALA A 44 5.43 -3.65 5.91
N GLU A 45 6.63 -3.11 5.72
CA GLU A 45 7.41 -2.50 6.80
C GLU A 45 6.88 -1.11 7.10
N ASP A 46 6.52 -0.84 8.36
CA ASP A 46 6.04 0.47 8.77
C ASP A 46 7.14 1.54 8.56
N HIS A 47 6.87 2.49 7.67
CA HIS A 47 7.85 3.52 7.28
C HIS A 47 8.14 4.53 8.41
N VAL A 48 7.22 4.66 9.37
CA VAL A 48 7.38 5.44 10.59
C VAL A 48 6.77 4.64 11.74
N GLY A 49 7.48 4.55 12.87
CA GLY A 49 6.86 4.06 14.09
C GLY A 49 5.68 4.97 14.44
N ALA A 50 4.49 4.41 14.52
CA ALA A 50 3.32 5.14 14.98
C ALA A 50 3.62 5.66 16.40
N PRO A 51 3.46 6.97 16.69
CA PRO A 51 3.66 7.49 18.04
C PRO A 51 2.67 6.82 19.00
N ASP A 52 3.06 6.68 20.27
CA ASP A 52 2.25 6.01 21.29
C ASP A 52 0.82 6.57 21.32
N GLY A 53 -0.16 5.69 21.08
CA GLY A 53 -1.58 6.02 21.07
C GLY A 53 -2.14 6.47 19.71
N ALA A 54 -1.36 6.45 18.63
CA ALA A 54 -1.91 6.59 17.28
C ALA A 54 -2.72 5.35 16.90
N ALA A 55 -3.87 5.56 16.25
CA ALA A 55 -4.66 4.47 15.69
C ALA A 55 -3.91 3.84 14.52
N VAL A 56 -3.67 2.53 14.61
CA VAL A 56 -3.23 1.66 13.51
C VAL A 56 -4.43 1.00 12.85
#